data_AF-A0A317IJJ3-F1
#
_entry.id   AF-A0A317IJJ3-F1
#
_cell.length_a   1.000
_cell.length_b   1.000
_cell.length_c   1.000
_cell.angle_alpha   90.00
_cell.angle_beta   90.00
_cell.angle_gamma   90.00
#
_symmetry.space_group_name_H-M   'P 1'
#
loop_
_entity.id
_entity.type
_entity.pdbx_description
1 polymer ?
#
loop_
_entity_poly.entity_id
_entity_poly.type
_entity_poly.pdbx_seq_one_letter_code
_entity_poly.pdbx_strand_id
1 'polypeptide(L)' 'MQLNLNHLVAFLGLVLAIAVFLALRRMNFPDKICLGAAVLTILVVAIFWSAVLVGDDDEED' A
#
# COMPACT_ATOMS: atom_id res chain seq x y z
N MET A 1 8.91 -18.82 3.16
CA MET A 1 7.46 -18.56 2.98
C MET A 1 7.15 -17.06 3.01
N GLN A 2 7.78 -16.28 3.90
CA GLN A 2 7.64 -14.82 4.01
C GLN A 2 7.93 -14.01 2.72
N LEU A 3 8.93 -14.39 1.92
CA LEU A 3 9.22 -13.69 0.65
C LEU A 3 8.02 -13.70 -0.32
N ASN A 4 7.23 -14.77 -0.34
CA ASN A 4 6.07 -14.89 -1.21
C ASN A 4 4.91 -14.01 -0.73
N LEU A 5 4.75 -13.90 0.59
CA LEU A 5 3.74 -13.07 1.24
C LEU A 5 4.05 -11.57 1.10
N ASN A 6 5.31 -11.17 1.29
CA ASN A 6 5.76 -9.80 1.05
C ASN A 6 5.58 -9.40 -0.42
N HIS A 7 5.85 -10.32 -1.36
CA HIS A 7 5.59 -10.07 -2.78
C HIS A 7 4.10 -9.91 -3.08
N LEU A 8 3.26 -10.74 -2.46
CA LEU A 8 1.80 -10.66 -2.59
C LEU A 8 1.27 -9.33 -2.07
N VAL A 9 1.72 -8.89 -0.89
CA VAL A 9 1.33 -7.60 -0.29
C VAL A 9 1.81 -6.43 -1.13
N ALA A 10 3.05 -6.48 -1.64
CA ALA A 10 3.55 -5.46 -2.54
C ALA A 10 2.73 -5.36 -3.83
N PHE A 11 2.32 -6.50 -4.40
CA PHE A 11 1.45 -6.54 -5.57
C PHE A 11 0.06 -5.98 -5.28
N LEU A 12 -0.55 -6.33 -4.15
CA LEU A 12 -1.82 -5.78 -3.69
C LEU A 12 -1.74 -4.25 -3.48
N GLY A 13 -0.66 -3.77 -2.88
CA GLY A 13 -0.41 -2.33 -2.72
C GLY A 13 -0.30 -1.60 -4.05
N LEU A 14 0.35 -2.20 -5.05
CA LEU A 14 0.45 -1.64 -6.40
C LEU A 14 -0.91 -1.59 -7.11
N VAL A 15 -1.71 -2.67 -7.03
CA VAL A 15 -3.06 -2.71 -7.60
C VAL A 15 -3.96 -1.66 -6.94
N LEU A 16 -3.88 -1.51 -5.62
CA LEU A 16 -4.63 -0.49 -4.88
C LEU A 16 -4.24 0.93 -5.31
N ALA A 17 -2.94 1.21 -5.44
CA ALA A 17 -2.44 2.52 -5.88
C ALA A 17 -2.96 2.89 -7.28
N ILE A 18 -2.97 1.93 -8.20
CA ILE A 18 -3.52 2.11 -9.56
C ILE A 18 -5.03 2.35 -9.51
N ALA A 19 -5.77 1.59 -8.69
CA ALA A 19 -7.21 1.76 -8.53
C ALA A 19 -7.57 3.14 -7.95
N VAL A 20 -6.81 3.62 -6.96
CA VAL A 20 -6.97 4.95 -6.35
C VAL A 20 -6.66 6.05 -7.36
N PHE A 21 -5.58 5.89 -8.14
CA PHE A 21 -5.26 6.82 -9.23
C PHE A 21 -6.40 6.91 -10.26
N LEU A 22 -6.92 5.76 -10.71
CA LEU A 22 -8.04 5.69 -11.64
C LEU A 22 -9.33 6.30 -11.05
N ALA A 23 -9.62 6.03 -9.78
CA ALA A 23 -10.78 6.58 -9.09
C ALA A 23 -10.72 8.12 -9.00
N LEU A 24 -9.58 8.68 -8.58
CA LEU A 24 -9.39 10.13 -8.49
C LEU A 24 -9.37 10.81 -9.86
N ARG A 25 -8.78 10.15 -10.86
CA ARG A 25 -8.81 10.62 -12.25
C ARG A 25 -10.23 10.64 -12.81
N ARG A 26 -11.06 9.65 -12.47
CA ARG A 26 -12.49 9.63 -12.82
C ARG A 26 -13.27 10.78 -12.18
N MET A 27 -12.83 11.25 -11.01
CA MET A 27 -13.40 12.40 -10.31
C MET A 27 -12.89 13.77 -10.83
N ASN A 28 -12.10 13.81 -11.91
CA ASN A 28 -11.50 15.04 -12.46
C ASN A 28 -10.58 15.80 -11.48
N PHE A 29 -9.96 15.10 -10.53
CA PHE A 29 -8.92 15.71 -9.70
C PHE A 29 -7.65 16.00 -10.53
N PRO A 30 -6.93 17.09 -10.21
CA PRO A 30 -5.68 17.43 -10.91
C PRO A 30 -4.61 16.34 -10.71
N ASP A 31 -3.86 16.03 -11.77
CA ASP A 31 -2.94 14.88 -11.84
C ASP A 31 -1.92 14.83 -10.68
N LYS A 32 -1.48 15.99 -10.17
CA LYS A 32 -0.58 16.07 -9.01
C LYS A 32 -1.18 15.44 -7.74
N ILE A 33 -2.49 15.61 -7.53
CA ILE A 33 -3.19 15.06 -6.36
C ILE A 33 -3.41 13.56 -6.56
N CYS A 34 -3.77 13.12 -7.78
CA CYS A 34 -3.91 11.70 -8.11
C CYS A 34 -2.60 10.93 -7.86
N LEU A 35 -1.47 11.48 -8.32
CA LEU A 35 -0.15 10.88 -8.09
C LEU A 35 0.21 10.88 -6.60
N GLY A 36 -0.02 12.00 -5.90
CA GLY A 36 0.23 12.11 -4.47
C GLY A 36 -0.56 11.09 -3.65
N ALA A 37 -1.84 10.89 -3.97
CA ALA A 37 -2.70 9.91 -3.30
C ALA A 37 -2.31 8.45 -3.60
N ALA A 38 -1.86 8.15 -4.83
CA ALA A 38 -1.33 6.84 -5.18
C ALA A 38 -0.05 6.51 -4.40
N VAL A 39 0.86 7.48 -4.23
CA VAL A 39 2.08 7.29 -3.43
C VAL A 39 1.76 7.16 -1.93
N LEU A 40 0.83 7.99 -1.43
CA LEU A 40 0.37 7.92 -0.03
C LEU A 40 -0.22 6.55 0.31
N THR A 41 -1.00 5.96 -0.59
CA THR A 41 -1.60 4.64 -0.37
C THR A 41 -0.56 3.53 -0.31
N ILE A 42 0.49 3.58 -1.13
CA ILE A 42 1.63 2.65 -1.02
C ILE A 42 2.34 2.79 0.33
N LEU A 43 2.59 4.03 0.78
CA LEU A 43 3.22 4.29 2.07
C LEU A 43 2.40 3.76 3.24
N VAL A 44 1.08 3.95 3.23
CA VAL A 44 0.19 3.43 4.28
C VAL A 44 0.22 1.91 4.34
N VAL A 45 0.17 1.23 3.18
CA VAL A 45 0.26 -0.24 3.12
C VAL A 45 1.61 -0.72 3.64
N ALA A 46 2.71 -0.05 3.28
CA ALA A 46 4.04 -0.40 3.76
C ALA A 46 4.18 -0.22 5.28
N ILE A 47 3.70 0.90 5.83
CA ILE A 47 3.73 1.17 7.28
C ILE A 47 2.88 0.15 8.04
N PHE A 48 1.67 -0.13 7.53
CA PHE A 48 0.77 -1.09 8.15
C PHE A 48 1.36 -2.50 8.15
N TRP A 49 1.93 -2.93 7.02
CA TRP A 49 2.59 -4.23 6.93
C TRP A 49 3.82 -4.32 7.84
N SER A 50 4.63 -3.26 7.91
CA SER A 50 5.76 -3.19 8.84
C SER A 50 5.32 -3.27 10.30
N ALA A 51 4.21 -2.61 10.67
CA ALA A 51 3.68 -2.68 12.03
C ALA A 51 3.13 -4.07 12.38
N VAL A 52 2.47 -4.74 11.43
CA VAL A 52 2.01 -6.13 11.58
C VAL A 52 3.19 -7.09 11.74
N LEU A 53 4.25 -6.93 10.93
CA LEU A 53 5.48 -7.71 11.07
C LEU A 53 6.14 -7.51 12.43
N VAL A 54 6.25 -6.27 12.90
CA VAL A 54 6.84 -5.96 14.21
C VAL A 54 6.01 -6.53 15.37
N GLY A 55 4.67 -6.51 15.26
CA GLY A 55 3.80 -7.06 16.30
C GLY A 55 3.78 -8.59 16.38
N ASP A 56 4.23 -9.29 15.33
CA ASP A 56 4.35 -10.75 15.31
C ASP A 56 5.65 -11.23 16.00
N ASP A 57 6.71 -10.41 15.97
CA ASP A 57 7.99 -10.71 16.64
C ASP A 57 7.93 -10.55 18.18
N ASP A 58 6.95 -9.81 18.72
CA ASP A 58 6.83 -9.50 20.16
C ASP A 58 5.98 -10.53 20.97
N GLU A 59 5.39 -11.56 20.33
CA GLU A 59 4.61 -12.61 21.02
C GLU A 59 5.37 -13.93 21.26
N GLU A 60 6.68 -13.99 20.98
CA GLU A 60 7.52 -15.21 21.16
C GLU A 60 8.39 -15.26 22.43
N ASP A 61 8.10 -14.46 23.48
CA ASP A 61 8.68 -14.64 24.85
C ASP A 61 7.62 -14.64 25.97
#